data_AF-A0A7V2U800-F1
#
_entry.id   AF-A0A7V2U800-F1
#
_cell.length_a   1.000
_cell.length_b   1.000
_cell.length_c   1.000
_cell.angle_alpha   90.00
_cell.angle_beta   90.00
_cell.angle_gamma   90.00
#
_symmetry.space_group_name_H-M   'P 1'
#
loop_
_entity.id
_entity.type
_entity.pdbx_description
1 polymer ?
#
loop_
_entity_poly.entity_id
_entity_poly.type
_entity_poly.pdbx_seq_one_letter_code
_entity_poly.pdbx_strand_id
1 'polypeptide(L)'
;MTAVPLEAAARNLKEMLEGMEFGQTVTVVDPGGEPLALVVSLRRTQRQAKSLEDWEAEWDALAEAVGKAWKSDKSAVEVVSEMRR
;
A
#
# COMPACT_ATOMS: atom_id res chain seq x y z
N MET A 1 -10.24 2.14 8.29
CA MET A 1 -9.90 2.84 9.55
C MET A 1 -10.68 2.13 10.64
N THR A 2 -9.99 1.54 11.62
CA THR A 2 -10.60 0.70 12.65
C THR A 2 -10.57 1.45 13.98
N ALA A 3 -11.71 1.50 14.69
CA ALA A 3 -11.81 2.09 16.02
C ALA A 3 -11.69 0.99 17.09
N VAL A 4 -10.88 1.22 18.12
CA VAL A 4 -10.64 0.28 19.23
C VAL A 4 -10.83 1.01 20.56
N PRO A 5 -11.64 0.48 21.50
CA PRO A 5 -11.78 1.07 22.83
C PRO A 5 -10.45 1.10 23.59
N LEU A 6 -10.20 2.18 24.34
CA LEU A 6 -8.98 2.36 25.14
C LEU A 6 -8.64 1.15 26.03
N GLU A 7 -9.65 0.56 26.66
CA GLU A 7 -9.51 -0.57 27.57
C GLU A 7 -9.13 -1.86 26.83
N ALA A 8 -9.63 -2.03 25.61
CA ALA A 8 -9.26 -3.15 24.75
C ALA A 8 -7.82 -2.99 24.24
N ALA A 9 -7.47 -1.77 23.81
CA ALA A 9 -6.11 -1.43 23.40
C ALA A 9 -5.12 -1.60 24.56
N ALA A 10 -5.45 -1.17 25.78
CA ALA A 10 -4.58 -1.26 26.94
C ALA A 10 -4.31 -2.71 27.38
N ARG A 11 -5.30 -3.60 27.27
CA ARG A 11 -5.12 -5.01 27.64
C ARG A 11 -4.21 -5.76 26.66
N ASN A 12 -4.36 -5.51 25.35
CA ASN A 12 -3.71 -6.31 24.31
C ASN A 12 -2.85 -5.47 23.36
N LEU A 13 -2.24 -4.38 23.85
CA LEU A 13 -1.51 -3.42 22.99
C LEU A 13 -0.42 -4.09 22.15
N LYS A 14 0.34 -5.01 22.75
CA LYS A 14 1.43 -5.70 22.07
C LYS A 14 0.93 -6.55 20.90
N GLU A 15 -0.06 -7.40 21.13
CA GLU A 15 -0.65 -8.25 20.08
C GLU A 15 -1.28 -7.39 18.97
N MET A 16 -1.95 -6.31 19.35
CA MET A 16 -2.52 -5.35 18.40
C MET A 16 -1.43 -4.75 17.51
N LEU A 17 -0.33 -4.26 18.09
CA LEU A 17 0.78 -3.68 17.33
C LEU A 17 1.52 -4.73 16.47
N GLU A 18 1.66 -5.96 16.95
CA GLU A 18 2.32 -7.05 16.23
C GLU A 18 1.54 -7.50 14.99
N GLY A 19 0.20 -7.42 15.03
CA GLY A 19 -0.68 -7.75 13.91
C GLY A 19 -0.94 -6.61 12.91
N MET A 20 -0.40 -5.41 13.15
CA MET A 20 -0.59 -4.27 12.24
C MET A 20 0.43 -4.25 11.10
N GLU A 21 -0.08 -4.18 9.87
CA GLU A 21 0.72 -3.98 8.66
C GLU A 21 1.36 -2.59 8.59
N PHE A 22 2.45 -2.45 7.83
CA PHE A 22 3.11 -1.15 7.63
C PHE A 22 2.12 -0.10 7.08
N GLY A 23 2.01 1.04 7.76
CA GLY A 23 1.11 2.13 7.38
C GLY A 23 -0.35 1.91 7.78
N GLN A 24 -0.70 0.76 8.38
CA GLN A 24 -2.04 0.55 8.92
C GLN A 24 -2.29 1.49 10.09
N THR A 25 -3.52 2.01 10.17
CA THR A 25 -3.95 2.96 11.20
C THR A 25 -5.13 2.42 12.01
N VAL A 26 -5.08 2.66 13.33
CA VAL A 26 -6.14 2.35 14.29
C VAL A 26 -6.41 3.59 15.13
N THR A 27 -7.68 3.92 15.33
CA THR A 27 -8.10 5.01 16.21
C THR A 27 -8.47 4.43 17.56
N VAL A 28 -7.84 4.92 18.62
CA VAL A 28 -8.25 4.60 20.00
C VAL A 28 -9.36 5.55 20.40
N VAL A 29 -10.48 5.00 20.86
CA VAL A 29 -11.66 5.77 21.26
C VAL A 29 -11.96 5.61 22.74
N ASP A 30 -12.65 6.59 23.31
CA ASP A 30 -13.19 6.50 24.66
C ASP A 30 -14.46 5.61 24.71
N PRO A 31 -15.06 5.37 25.90
CA PRO A 31 -16.31 4.62 26.01
C PRO A 31 -17.52 5.24 25.29
N GLY A 32 -17.48 6.56 25.01
CA GLY A 32 -18.48 7.28 24.23
C GLY A 32 -18.27 7.19 22.71
N GLY A 33 -17.14 6.63 22.26
CA GLY A 33 -16.75 6.53 20.86
C GLY A 33 -15.97 7.74 20.33
N GLU A 34 -15.64 8.71 21.19
CA GLU A 34 -14.86 9.88 20.80
C GLU A 34 -13.37 9.51 20.60
N PRO A 35 -12.71 10.01 19.55
CA PRO A 35 -11.32 9.67 19.25
C PRO A 35 -10.35 10.30 20.25
N LEU A 36 -9.55 9.47 20.92
CA LEU A 36 -8.52 9.88 21.87
C LEU A 36 -7.13 9.90 21.24
N ALA A 37 -6.82 8.95 20.38
CA ALA A 37 -5.50 8.83 19.75
C ALA A 37 -5.54 8.10 18.41
N LEU A 38 -4.51 8.33 17.59
CA LEU A 38 -4.26 7.60 16.35
C LEU A 38 -2.96 6.79 16.49
N VAL A 39 -3.05 5.50 16.27
CA VAL A 39 -1.92 4.56 16.26
C VAL A 39 -1.61 4.22 14.80
N VAL A 40 -0.35 4.37 14.42
CA VAL A 40 0.15 4.07 13.06
C VAL A 40 1.28 3.06 13.17
N SER A 41 1.17 1.94 12.45
CA SER A 41 2.27 0.97 12.40
C SER A 41 3.38 1.47 11.48
N LEU A 42 4.57 1.66 12.07
CA LEU A 42 5.80 1.94 11.34
C LEU A 42 6.63 0.67 11.10
N ARG A 43 6.10 -0.49 11.51
CA ARG A 43 6.77 -1.76 11.34
C ARG A 43 6.81 -2.08 9.85
N ARG A 44 7.97 -1.89 9.25
CA ARG A 44 8.24 -2.43 7.92
C ARG A 44 8.36 -3.93 8.12
N THR A 45 7.32 -4.69 7.82
CA THR A 45 7.51 -6.09 7.44
C THR A 45 8.63 -6.04 6.40
N GLN A 46 9.70 -6.84 6.58
CA GLN A 46 10.62 -7.09 5.48
C GLN A 46 9.75 -7.73 4.40
N ARG A 47 9.11 -6.89 3.58
CA ARG A 47 8.59 -7.31 2.30
C ARG A 47 9.82 -7.93 1.68
N GLN A 48 9.79 -9.24 1.46
CA GLN A 48 10.86 -9.91 0.74
C GLN A 48 11.19 -8.97 -0.40
N ALA A 49 12.42 -8.46 -0.40
CA ALA A 49 12.87 -7.67 -1.51
C ALA A 49 12.63 -8.60 -2.70
N LYS A 50 11.67 -8.23 -3.56
CA LYS A 50 11.44 -8.98 -4.78
C LYS A 50 12.80 -9.14 -5.41
N SER A 51 13.14 -10.36 -5.79
CA SER A 51 14.40 -10.55 -6.49
C SER A 51 14.39 -9.64 -7.73
N LEU A 52 15.56 -9.25 -8.19
CA LEU A 52 15.64 -8.48 -9.43
C LEU A 52 14.92 -9.22 -10.57
N GLU A 53 14.99 -10.55 -10.58
CA GLU A 53 14.30 -11.43 -11.52
C GLU A 53 12.77 -11.33 -11.41
N ASP A 54 12.19 -11.33 -10.20
CA ASP A 54 10.74 -11.17 -10.00
C ASP A 54 10.27 -9.80 -10.51
N TRP A 55 11.11 -8.77 -10.31
CA TRP A 55 10.82 -7.42 -10.79
C TRP A 55 10.87 -7.34 -12.31
N GLU A 56 11.90 -7.90 -12.94
CA GLU A 56 12.04 -7.98 -14.40
C GLU A 56 10.86 -8.73 -15.03
N ALA A 57 10.47 -9.88 -14.47
CA ALA A 57 9.33 -10.66 -14.95
C ALA A 57 8.00 -9.89 -14.88
N GLU A 58 7.75 -9.15 -13.80
CA GLU A 58 6.56 -8.30 -13.67
C GLU A 58 6.58 -7.13 -14.66
N TRP A 59 7.75 -6.55 -14.91
CA TRP A 59 7.93 -5.49 -15.90
C TRP A 59 7.67 -5.97 -17.32
N ASP A 60 8.21 -7.13 -17.69
CA ASP A 60 8.01 -7.72 -19.02
C ASP A 60 6.54 -8.06 -19.25
N ALA A 61 5.89 -8.67 -18.25
CA ALA A 61 4.46 -8.97 -18.32
C ALA A 61 3.61 -7.71 -18.49
N LEU A 62 3.96 -6.62 -17.80
CA LEU A 62 3.30 -5.33 -17.93
C LEU A 62 3.53 -4.73 -19.32
N ALA A 63 4.77 -4.75 -19.82
CA ALA A 63 5.11 -4.25 -21.15
C ALA A 63 4.37 -5.00 -22.25
N GLU A 64 4.26 -6.33 -22.14
CA GLU A 64 3.50 -7.17 -23.08
C GLU A 64 2.00 -6.84 -23.03
N ALA A 65 1.42 -6.69 -21.84
CA ALA A 65 0.02 -6.33 -21.67
C ALA A 65 -0.29 -4.95 -22.27
N VAL A 66 0.59 -3.97 -22.04
CA VAL A 66 0.48 -2.63 -22.65
C VAL A 66 0.59 -2.74 -24.16
N GLY A 67 1.60 -3.45 -24.69
CA GLY A 67 1.79 -3.65 -26.12
C GLY A 67 0.56 -4.28 -26.80
N LYS A 68 -0.05 -5.30 -26.19
CA LYS A 68 -1.29 -5.93 -26.69
C LYS A 68 -2.50 -5.00 -26.66
N ALA A 69 -2.60 -4.15 -25.64
CA ALA A 69 -3.71 -3.19 -25.49
C ALA A 69 -3.53 -1.95 -26.37
N TRP A 70 -2.29 -1.65 -26.79
CA TRP A 70 -1.95 -0.46 -27.56
C TRP A 70 -2.30 -0.63 -29.03
N LYS A 71 -3.24 0.19 -29.52
CA LYS A 71 -3.81 0.10 -30.88
C LYS A 71 -3.07 0.93 -31.94
N SER A 72 -1.84 1.34 -31.67
CA SER A 72 -1.09 2.28 -32.51
C SER A 72 0.31 1.76 -32.79
N ASP A 73 0.77 1.83 -34.03
CA ASP A 73 2.16 1.47 -34.39
C ASP A 73 3.19 2.47 -33.84
N LYS A 74 2.74 3.60 -33.29
CA LYS A 74 3.59 4.60 -32.64
C LYS A 74 3.96 4.18 -31.23
N SER A 75 5.20 4.42 -30.83
CA SER A 75 5.63 4.23 -29.44
C SER A 75 4.89 5.19 -28.50
N ALA A 76 4.80 4.82 -27.21
CA ALA A 76 4.22 5.69 -26.19
C ALA A 76 4.91 7.06 -26.11
N VAL A 77 6.22 7.12 -26.40
CA VAL A 77 7.01 8.35 -26.41
C VAL A 77 6.60 9.27 -27.57
N GLU A 78 6.32 8.71 -28.75
CA GLU A 78 5.85 9.49 -29.90
C GLU A 78 4.48 10.11 -29.64
N VAL A 79 3.54 9.36 -29.07
CA VAL A 79 2.19 9.88 -28.76
C VAL A 79 2.25 11.02 -27.74
N VAL A 80 3.09 10.90 -26.70
CA VAL A 80 3.28 11.97 -25.70
C VAL A 80 3.96 13.20 -26.31
N SER A 81 4.90 13.00 -27.24
CA SER A 81 5.58 14.10 -27.92
C SER A 81 4.63 14.90 -28.84
N GLU A 82 3.65 14.24 -29.46
CA GLU A 82 2.62 14.88 -30.27
C GLU A 82 1.59 15.63 -29.42
N MET A 83 1.21 15.12 -28.24
CA MET A 83 0.30 15.81 -27.30
C MET A 83 0.88 17.07 -26.66
N ARG A 84 2.22 17.22 -26.68
CA ARG A 84 2.94 18.37 -26.10
C ARG A 84 3.12 19.54 -27.07
N ARG A 85 2.74 19.38 -28.34
CA ARG A 85 2.70 20.45 -29.34
C ARG A 85 1.32 21.08 -29.41
#